data_AF-A0A7S0N9W9-F1
#
_entry.id   AF-A0A7S0N9W9-F1
#
_cell.length_a   1.000
_cell.length_b   1.000
_cell.length_c   1.000
_cell.angle_alpha   90.00
_cell.angle_beta   90.00
_cell.angle_gamma   90.00
#
_symmetry.space_group_name_H-M   'P 1'
#
loop_
_entity.id
_entity.type
_entity.pdbx_description
1 polymer ?
#
loop_
_entity_poly.entity_id
_entity_poly.type
_entity_poly.pdbx_seq_one_letter_code
_entity_poly.pdbx_strand_id
1 'polypeptide(L)'
;GRQDFEDGLLDMVQGDSQMQRKMMSKRVPNMDALILRLRKLEYLPAIWFILSRKDCDLSAVRVGAGSLVLTSGTEQAQIRAEVEALRADQPEAVREKLVPALIKGVASHHAGHLPGWKAMIERLFQRGLLKIV
;
A
#
# COMPACT_ATOMS: atom_id res chain seq x y z
N GLY A 1 -30.56 6.94 -42.55
CA GLY A 1 -31.81 7.17 -41.79
C GLY A 1 -31.48 7.80 -40.45
N ARG A 2 -32.48 8.36 -39.75
CA ARG A 2 -32.28 9.00 -38.43
C ARG A 2 -31.62 8.06 -37.40
N GLN A 3 -31.83 6.76 -37.56
CA GLN A 3 -31.21 5.68 -36.77
C GLN A 3 -29.70 5.53 -37.04
N ASP A 4 -29.26 5.53 -38.31
CA ASP A 4 -27.83 5.42 -38.67
C ASP A 4 -26.97 6.58 -38.12
N PHE A 5 -27.58 7.75 -37.86
CA PHE A 5 -26.90 8.92 -37.30
C PHE A 5 -26.81 8.85 -35.76
N GLU A 6 -27.80 8.27 -35.09
CA GLU A 6 -27.81 8.04 -33.65
C GLU A 6 -26.89 6.88 -33.25
N ASP A 7 -26.85 5.82 -34.05
CA ASP A 7 -25.93 4.68 -33.88
C ASP A 7 -24.47 5.11 -34.07
N GLY A 8 -24.19 5.97 -35.06
CA GLY A 8 -22.85 6.55 -35.25
C GLY A 8 -22.40 7.48 -34.11
N LEU A 9 -23.33 8.18 -33.47
CA LEU A 9 -23.04 9.01 -32.29
C LEU A 9 -22.76 8.16 -31.03
N LEU A 10 -23.51 7.06 -30.85
CA LEU A 10 -23.32 6.13 -29.74
C LEU A 10 -21.98 5.38 -29.84
N ASP A 11 -21.57 4.99 -31.04
CA ASP A 11 -20.30 4.29 -31.28
C ASP A 11 -19.08 5.21 -31.04
N MET A 12 -19.19 6.50 -31.40
CA MET A 12 -18.18 7.52 -31.09
C MET A 12 -18.04 7.80 -29.59
N VAL A 13 -19.15 7.81 -28.84
CA VAL A 13 -19.13 8.01 -27.37
C VAL A 13 -18.62 6.77 -26.63
N GLN A 14 -18.85 5.56 -27.16
CA GLN A 14 -18.43 4.30 -26.55
C GLN A 14 -16.95 3.94 -26.82
N GLY A 15 -16.40 4.37 -27.96
CA GLY A 15 -15.00 4.14 -28.33
C GLY A 15 -13.96 4.79 -27.41
N ASP A 16 -14.31 5.93 -26.79
CA ASP A 16 -13.40 6.69 -25.92
C ASP A 16 -13.17 6.04 -24.56
N SER A 17 -14.17 5.35 -24.01
CA SER A 17 -14.10 4.82 -22.64
C SER A 17 -13.12 3.65 -22.51
N GLN A 18 -13.03 2.79 -23.53
CA GLN A 18 -12.07 1.68 -23.54
C GLN A 18 -10.64 2.16 -23.85
N MET A 19 -10.49 3.13 -24.75
CA MET A 19 -9.18 3.69 -25.11
C MET A 19 -8.61 4.55 -23.96
N GLN A 20 -9.44 5.33 -23.26
CA GLN A 20 -9.06 6.06 -22.05
C GLN A 20 -8.66 5.10 -20.91
N ARG A 21 -9.41 4.01 -20.66
CA ARG A 21 -9.01 2.97 -19.69
C ARG A 21 -7.66 2.33 -20.05
N LYS A 22 -7.43 2.06 -21.33
CA LYS A 22 -6.18 1.44 -21.84
C LYS A 22 -4.99 2.40 -21.81
N MET A 23 -5.22 3.71 -22.00
CA MET A 23 -4.21 4.77 -21.86
C MET A 23 -3.90 5.10 -20.40
N MET A 24 -4.90 5.11 -19.51
CA MET A 24 -4.68 5.28 -18.06
C MET A 24 -3.99 4.07 -17.44
N SER A 25 -4.26 2.86 -17.94
CA SER A 25 -3.62 1.61 -17.48
C SER A 25 -2.12 1.54 -17.80
N LYS A 26 -1.62 2.24 -18.83
CA LYS A 26 -0.19 2.22 -19.21
C LYS A 26 0.69 3.20 -18.44
N ARG A 27 0.13 4.11 -17.64
CA ARG A 27 0.90 5.19 -16.99
C ARG A 27 1.17 5.00 -15.50
N VAL A 28 0.48 4.09 -14.83
CA VAL A 28 0.73 3.82 -13.41
C VAL A 28 1.68 2.62 -13.33
N PRO A 29 2.94 2.79 -12.87
CA PRO A 29 3.86 1.69 -12.69
C PRO A 29 3.26 0.64 -11.76
N ASN A 30 3.55 -0.63 -12.01
CA ASN A 30 3.28 -1.67 -11.02
C ASN A 30 4.07 -1.33 -9.74
N MET A 31 3.35 -1.12 -8.65
CA MET A 31 3.90 -0.68 -7.37
C MET A 31 4.97 -1.64 -6.84
N ASP A 32 4.70 -2.95 -6.89
CA ASP A 32 5.64 -3.96 -6.42
C ASP A 32 6.91 -3.94 -7.25
N ALA A 33 6.79 -3.80 -8.58
CA ALA A 33 7.94 -3.72 -9.48
C ALA A 33 8.82 -2.50 -9.18
N LEU A 34 8.20 -1.35 -8.88
CA LEU A 34 8.92 -0.14 -8.51
C LEU A 34 9.61 -0.29 -7.14
N ILE A 35 8.93 -0.85 -6.14
CA ILE A 35 9.52 -1.11 -4.82
C ILE A 35 10.71 -2.06 -4.93
N LEU A 36 10.59 -3.13 -5.73
CA LEU A 36 11.70 -4.06 -6.00
C LEU A 36 12.86 -3.37 -6.72
N ARG A 37 12.58 -2.41 -7.61
CA ARG A 37 13.63 -1.60 -8.24
C ARG A 37 14.34 -0.71 -7.24
N LEU A 38 13.61 -0.04 -6.34
CA LEU A 38 14.18 0.76 -5.25
C LEU A 38 15.06 -0.10 -4.33
N ARG A 39 14.60 -1.30 -3.98
CA ARG A 39 15.38 -2.28 -3.20
C ARG A 39 16.71 -2.61 -3.88
N LYS A 40 16.70 -2.90 -5.19
CA LYS A 40 17.90 -3.23 -5.96
C LYS A 40 18.90 -2.07 -6.04
N LEU A 41 18.40 -0.83 -6.01
CA LEU A 41 19.21 0.39 -6.02
C LEU A 41 19.62 0.86 -4.61
N GLU A 42 19.31 0.08 -3.57
CA GLU A 42 19.61 0.42 -2.16
C GLU A 42 18.97 1.75 -1.72
N TYR A 43 17.80 2.08 -2.27
CA TYR A 43 17.03 3.29 -1.93
C TYR A 43 15.89 3.04 -0.93
N LEU A 44 15.93 1.91 -0.20
CA LEU A 44 15.04 1.66 0.92
C LEU A 44 15.77 1.94 2.24
N PRO A 45 15.09 2.50 3.26
CA PRO A 45 13.64 2.74 3.33
C PRO A 45 13.16 3.97 2.54
N ALA A 46 11.89 3.97 2.12
CA ALA A 46 11.26 5.09 1.41
C ALA A 46 9.86 5.43 1.99
N ILE A 47 9.49 6.71 1.93
CA ILE A 47 8.15 7.19 2.33
C ILE A 47 7.30 7.36 1.07
N TRP A 48 6.12 6.74 1.05
CA TRP A 48 5.20 6.77 -0.07
C TRP A 48 3.95 7.59 0.25
N PHE A 49 3.89 8.82 -0.24
CA PHE A 49 2.79 9.73 0.06
C PHE A 49 1.50 9.36 -0.69
N ILE A 50 0.47 8.96 0.07
CA ILE A 50 -0.91 8.78 -0.41
C ILE A 50 -1.79 9.81 0.30
N LEU A 51 -2.47 10.68 -0.46
CA LEU A 51 -3.23 11.81 0.09
C LEU A 51 -4.57 11.43 0.73
N SER A 52 -4.92 10.15 0.71
CA SER A 52 -6.19 9.60 1.21
C SER A 52 -5.91 8.57 2.30
N ARG A 53 -6.40 8.84 3.53
CA ARG A 53 -6.27 7.93 4.68
C ARG A 53 -6.75 6.51 4.35
N LYS A 54 -7.90 6.43 3.67
CA LYS A 54 -8.50 5.16 3.25
C LYS A 54 -7.58 4.40 2.28
N ASP A 55 -6.95 5.11 1.35
CA ASP A 55 -6.10 4.49 0.34
C ASP A 55 -4.72 4.10 0.89
N CYS A 56 -4.21 4.78 1.91
CA CYS A 56 -3.03 4.32 2.66
C CYS A 56 -3.27 2.91 3.22
N ASP A 57 -4.40 2.75 3.93
CA ASP A 57 -4.79 1.47 4.51
C ASP A 57 -5.02 0.40 3.44
N LEU A 58 -5.75 0.73 2.37
CA LEU A 58 -6.04 -0.21 1.30
C LEU A 58 -4.75 -0.68 0.59
N SER A 59 -3.79 0.23 0.41
CA SER A 59 -2.50 -0.09 -0.20
C SER A 59 -1.69 -1.05 0.66
N ALA A 60 -1.63 -0.80 1.98
CA ALA A 60 -0.99 -1.73 2.92
C ALA A 60 -1.70 -3.10 2.94
N VAL A 61 -3.04 -3.13 3.01
CA VAL A 61 -3.81 -4.39 2.97
C VAL A 61 -3.51 -5.21 1.70
N ARG A 62 -3.39 -4.56 0.54
CA ARG A 62 -3.02 -5.22 -0.72
C ARG A 62 -1.64 -5.86 -0.66
N VAL A 63 -0.64 -5.18 -0.10
CA VAL A 63 0.69 -5.77 0.14
C VAL A 63 0.61 -6.95 1.11
N GLY A 64 -0.20 -6.80 2.17
CA GLY A 64 -0.48 -7.87 3.13
C GLY A 64 -1.00 -9.15 2.48
N ALA A 65 -1.89 -9.02 1.49
CA ALA A 65 -2.43 -10.14 0.72
C ALA A 65 -1.52 -10.64 -0.42
N GLY A 66 -0.60 -9.80 -0.91
CA GLY A 66 0.30 -10.11 -2.02
C GLY A 66 1.53 -10.95 -1.64
N SER A 67 2.44 -11.15 -2.59
CA SER A 67 3.67 -11.93 -2.40
C SER A 67 4.92 -11.09 -2.07
N LEU A 68 4.81 -9.76 -2.06
CA LEU A 68 5.92 -8.86 -1.78
C LEU A 68 6.39 -9.01 -0.31
N VAL A 69 7.66 -9.33 -0.11
CA VAL A 69 8.29 -9.42 1.22
C VAL A 69 9.61 -8.65 1.21
N LEU A 70 9.71 -7.62 2.04
CA LEU A 70 10.89 -6.73 2.13
C LEU A 70 11.74 -6.99 3.38
N THR A 71 11.32 -7.94 4.22
CA THR A 71 11.93 -8.30 5.50
C THR A 71 12.49 -9.73 5.47
N SER A 72 13.56 -9.93 6.22
CA SER A 72 14.12 -11.23 6.60
C SER A 72 13.30 -11.89 7.72
N GLY A 73 13.50 -13.18 7.95
CA GLY A 73 12.83 -13.90 9.05
C GLY A 73 13.08 -13.28 10.42
N THR A 74 14.30 -12.79 10.66
CA THR A 74 14.68 -12.11 11.91
C THR A 74 13.93 -10.79 12.09
N GLU A 75 13.87 -9.96 11.04
CA GLU A 75 13.10 -8.71 11.06
C GLU A 75 11.61 -8.97 11.27
N GLN A 76 11.05 -10.01 10.63
CA GLN A 76 9.67 -10.42 10.84
C GLN A 76 9.39 -10.80 12.29
N ALA A 77 10.29 -11.55 12.93
CA ALA A 77 10.14 -11.92 14.34
C ALA A 77 10.17 -10.67 15.26
N GLN A 78 11.06 -9.71 14.99
CA GLN A 78 11.13 -8.46 15.74
C GLN A 78 9.87 -7.61 15.57
N ILE A 79 9.33 -7.52 14.35
CA ILE A 79 8.08 -6.80 14.09
C ILE A 79 6.90 -7.47 14.80
N ARG A 80 6.81 -8.81 14.77
CA ARG A 80 5.77 -9.55 15.49
C ARG A 80 5.84 -9.29 17.00
N ALA A 81 7.03 -9.28 17.59
CA ALA A 81 7.20 -9.01 19.00
C ALA A 81 6.66 -7.62 19.40
N GLU A 82 6.89 -6.58 18.58
CA GLU A 82 6.35 -5.24 18.83
C GLU A 82 4.82 -5.20 18.69
N VAL A 83 4.26 -5.92 17.71
CA VAL A 83 2.80 -6.04 17.55
C VAL A 83 2.19 -6.73 18.75
N GLU A 84 2.78 -7.82 19.24
CA GLU A 84 2.29 -8.54 20.41
C GLU A 84 2.43 -7.73 21.71
N ALA A 85 3.52 -6.96 21.85
CA ALA A 85 3.68 -6.03 22.97
C ALA A 85 2.59 -4.95 22.96
N LEU A 86 2.30 -4.36 21.79
CA LEU A 86 1.22 -3.38 21.65
C LEU A 86 -0.16 -4.02 21.88
N ARG A 87 -0.37 -5.25 21.41
CA ARG A 87 -1.61 -6.01 21.63
C ARG A 87 -1.87 -6.28 23.11
N ALA A 88 -0.83 -6.55 23.89
CA ALA A 88 -0.93 -6.79 25.32
C ALA A 88 -1.21 -5.50 26.12
N ASP A 89 -0.64 -4.36 25.71
CA ASP A 89 -0.78 -3.07 26.40
C ASP A 89 -2.04 -2.29 25.97
N GLN A 90 -2.29 -2.19 24.66
CA GLN A 90 -3.34 -1.37 24.04
C GLN A 90 -3.97 -2.12 22.85
N PRO A 91 -4.77 -3.17 23.09
CA PRO A 91 -5.33 -4.02 22.03
C PRO A 91 -6.14 -3.23 20.99
N GLU A 92 -6.84 -2.18 21.39
CA GLU A 92 -7.63 -1.31 20.51
C GLU A 92 -6.78 -0.48 19.53
N ALA A 93 -5.50 -0.25 19.86
CA ALA A 93 -4.55 0.43 19.00
C ALA A 93 -4.17 -0.44 17.80
N VAL A 94 -4.16 -1.76 17.94
CA VAL A 94 -3.71 -2.69 16.91
C VAL A 94 -4.66 -2.69 15.72
N ARG A 95 -4.11 -2.58 14.51
CA ARG A 95 -4.84 -2.67 13.25
C ARG A 95 -4.61 -4.04 12.63
N GLU A 96 -5.38 -5.05 13.03
CA GLU A 96 -5.17 -6.45 12.58
C GLU A 96 -5.04 -6.59 11.06
N LYS A 97 -5.90 -5.88 10.31
CA LYS A 97 -5.87 -5.90 8.84
C LYS A 97 -4.54 -5.43 8.24
N LEU A 98 -3.74 -4.66 8.98
CA LEU A 98 -2.46 -4.08 8.55
C LEU A 98 -1.25 -4.89 9.02
N VAL A 99 -1.41 -5.75 10.03
CA VAL A 99 -0.32 -6.56 10.59
C VAL A 99 0.39 -7.41 9.52
N PRO A 100 -0.30 -8.07 8.57
CA PRO A 100 0.37 -8.83 7.52
C PRO A 100 1.33 -7.99 6.66
N ALA A 101 0.95 -6.75 6.35
CA ALA A 101 1.80 -5.82 5.59
C ALA A 101 2.98 -5.34 6.43
N LEU A 102 2.72 -5.03 7.71
CA LEU A 102 3.74 -4.57 8.65
C LEU A 102 4.88 -5.59 8.77
N ILE A 103 4.53 -6.87 8.94
CA ILE A 103 5.49 -7.98 9.00
C ILE A 103 6.33 -8.06 7.72
N LYS A 104 5.76 -7.76 6.56
CA LYS A 104 6.45 -7.71 5.27
C LYS A 104 7.32 -6.46 5.07
N GLY A 105 7.35 -5.55 6.06
CA GLY A 105 8.12 -4.32 6.03
C GLY A 105 7.39 -3.12 5.42
N VAL A 106 6.06 -3.16 5.33
CA VAL A 106 5.23 -2.07 4.80
C VAL A 106 4.22 -1.58 5.83
N ALA A 107 4.20 -0.29 6.13
CA ALA A 107 3.26 0.31 7.06
C ALA A 107 2.30 1.30 6.39
N SER A 108 1.11 1.48 6.96
CA SER A 108 0.22 2.61 6.67
C SER A 108 0.35 3.60 7.84
N HIS A 109 0.80 4.81 7.56
CA HIS A 109 0.98 5.84 8.58
C HIS A 109 0.19 7.12 8.25
N HIS A 110 -0.82 7.43 9.06
CA HIS A 110 -1.61 8.66 8.91
C HIS A 110 -2.26 9.07 10.22
N ALA A 111 -2.74 10.32 10.28
CA ALA A 111 -3.36 10.91 11.49
C ALA A 111 -4.60 10.17 12.01
N GLY A 112 -5.30 9.38 11.17
CA GLY A 112 -6.47 8.58 11.58
C GLY A 112 -6.17 7.32 12.40
N HIS A 113 -4.89 6.96 12.60
CA HIS A 113 -4.51 5.84 13.44
C HIS A 113 -4.33 6.27 14.90
N LEU A 114 -4.59 5.35 15.83
CA LEU A 114 -4.44 5.60 17.25
C LEU A 114 -2.97 5.84 17.63
N PRO A 115 -2.68 6.63 18.69
CA PRO A 115 -1.32 6.99 19.08
C PRO A 115 -0.38 5.79 19.25
N GLY A 116 -0.82 4.72 19.92
CA GLY A 116 -0.01 3.51 20.13
C GLY A 116 0.47 2.87 18.83
N TRP A 117 -0.40 2.78 17.82
CA TRP A 117 -0.06 2.26 16.49
C TRP A 117 0.98 3.12 15.77
N LYS A 118 0.78 4.45 15.77
CA LYS A 118 1.71 5.40 15.13
C LYS A 118 3.08 5.35 15.80
N ALA A 119 3.13 5.39 17.13
CA ALA A 119 4.38 5.34 17.88
C ALA A 119 5.15 4.03 17.63
N MET A 120 4.44 2.90 17.51
CA MET A 120 5.05 1.62 17.11
C MET A 120 5.65 1.69 15.70
N ILE A 121 4.90 2.21 14.72
CA ILE A 121 5.39 2.39 13.34
C ILE A 121 6.64 3.28 13.32
N GLU A 122 6.62 4.42 14.01
CA GLU A 122 7.75 5.35 14.09
C GLU A 122 9.00 4.67 14.67
N ARG A 123 8.87 3.91 15.76
CA ARG A 123 9.98 3.12 16.33
C ARG A 123 10.49 2.05 15.37
N LEU A 124 9.60 1.31 14.72
CA LEU A 124 9.99 0.27 13.75
C LEU A 124 10.71 0.87 12.53
N PHE A 125 10.28 2.05 12.06
CA PHE A 125 10.91 2.77 10.97
C PHE A 125 12.30 3.28 11.35
N GLN A 126 12.45 3.91 12.53
CA GLN A 126 13.75 4.38 13.04
C GLN A 126 14.77 3.24 13.22
N ARG A 127 14.30 2.04 13.56
CA ARG A 127 15.12 0.81 13.65
C ARG A 127 15.43 0.18 12.30
N GLY A 128 14.92 0.74 11.20
CA GLY A 128 15.12 0.23 9.85
C GLY A 128 14.33 -1.04 9.53
N LEU A 129 13.33 -1.41 10.34
CA LEU A 129 12.54 -2.64 10.14
C LEU A 129 11.44 -2.47 9.08
N LEU A 130 10.96 -1.23 8.90
CA LEU A 130 10.01 -0.87 7.85
C LEU A 130 10.76 -0.30 6.65
N LYS A 131 10.44 -0.81 5.46
CA LYS A 131 11.10 -0.45 4.20
C LYS A 131 10.25 0.51 3.36
N ILE A 132 8.93 0.47 3.53
CA ILE A 132 7.97 1.41 2.94
C ILE A 132 6.98 1.86 4.03
N VAL A 133 6.72 3.17 4.11
CA VAL A 133 5.72 3.77 5.03
C VAL A 133 4.83 4.75 4.27
#